data_AF-A0A524QD11-F1
#
_entry.id   AF-A0A524QD11-F1
#
_cell.length_a   1.000
_cell.length_b   1.000
_cell.length_c   1.000
_cell.angle_alpha   90.00
_cell.angle_beta   90.00
_cell.angle_gamma   90.00
#
_symmetry.space_group_name_H-M   'P 1'
#
loop_
_entity.id
_entity.type
_entity.pdbx_description
1 polymer ?
#
loop_
_entity_poly.entity_id
_entity_poly.type
_entity_poly.pdbx_seq_one_letter_code
_entity_poly.pdbx_strand_id
1 'polypeptide(L)'
;MTIKFLKFHVNAFAVLLASIAVLGFGARDAAADSKVLKVAAVFETPIEEPWVNQIHVALLQAKKDLGIEYTWAESVKSADFARVMREYAESGHDLIIGDAFGAERIARRVAKDFPKVAFTFG
;
A
#
# COMPACT_ATOMS: atom_id res chain seq x y z
N MET A 1 1.03 67.36 1.04
CA MET A 1 0.75 66.42 2.15
C MET A 1 -0.45 65.60 1.71
N THR A 2 -0.37 64.33 1.31
CA THR A 2 0.77 63.38 1.13
C THR A 2 0.27 62.28 0.15
N ILE A 3 1.00 61.28 -0.37
CA ILE A 3 2.33 60.70 -0.10
C ILE A 3 2.99 60.23 -1.43
N LYS A 4 4.26 59.76 -1.42
CA LYS A 4 4.87 59.12 -2.61
C LYS A 4 4.46 57.64 -2.70
N PHE A 5 3.97 57.19 -3.85
CA PHE A 5 3.93 55.76 -4.20
C PHE A 5 5.16 55.36 -5.03
N LEU A 6 5.81 54.27 -4.63
CA LEU A 6 7.00 53.72 -5.27
C LEU A 6 6.59 52.67 -6.32
N LYS A 7 7.04 52.83 -7.56
CA LYS A 7 6.87 51.80 -8.60
C LYS A 7 7.82 50.63 -8.32
N PHE A 8 7.32 49.39 -8.27
CA PHE A 8 8.17 48.20 -8.45
C PHE A 8 7.47 47.09 -9.24
N HIS A 9 7.94 46.92 -10.48
CA HIS A 9 8.00 45.70 -11.29
C HIS A 9 6.94 44.59 -11.09
N VAL A 10 5.91 44.64 -11.94
CA VAL A 10 5.26 43.41 -12.44
C VAL A 10 6.29 42.61 -13.24
N ASN A 11 6.92 41.60 -12.64
CA ASN A 11 7.57 40.45 -13.32
C ASN A 11 8.19 39.39 -12.35
N ALA A 12 7.65 39.21 -11.14
CA ALA A 12 8.18 38.22 -10.17
C ALA A 12 7.30 36.97 -9.96
N PHE A 13 6.00 37.05 -10.23
CA PHE A 13 5.03 36.03 -9.79
C PHE A 13 4.81 34.86 -10.77
N ALA A 14 5.18 35.03 -12.04
CA ALA A 14 4.88 34.04 -13.10
C ALA A 14 5.89 32.87 -13.16
N VAL A 15 7.10 33.03 -12.63
CA VAL A 15 8.18 32.02 -12.77
C VAL A 15 8.05 30.90 -11.74
N LEU A 16 7.52 31.18 -10.55
CA LEU A 16 7.47 30.21 -9.43
C LEU A 16 6.48 29.06 -9.67
N LEU A 17 5.47 29.24 -10.52
CA LEU A 17 4.48 28.20 -10.85
C LEU A 17 5.00 27.15 -11.84
N ALA A 18 6.12 27.41 -12.53
CA ALA A 18 6.73 26.43 -13.45
C ALA A 18 7.58 25.36 -12.74
N SER A 19 7.98 25.58 -11.47
CA SER A 19 8.96 24.75 -10.77
C SER A 19 8.38 23.52 -10.05
N ILE A 20 7.08 23.49 -9.78
CA ILE A 20 6.44 22.43 -8.97
C ILE A 20 6.09 21.19 -9.83
N ALA A 21 5.94 21.35 -11.14
CA ALA A 21 5.51 20.28 -12.05
C ALA A 21 6.52 19.13 -12.25
N VAL A 22 7.77 19.28 -11.79
CA VAL A 22 8.89 18.36 -12.11
C VAL A 22 9.29 17.45 -10.94
N LEU A 23 8.77 17.68 -9.72
CA LEU A 23 9.20 16.95 -8.51
C LEU A 23 8.14 16.01 -7.90
N GLY A 24 6.90 16.01 -8.39
CA GLY A 24 5.81 15.18 -7.86
C GLY A 24 5.71 13.78 -8.47
N PHE A 25 5.86 13.67 -9.80
CA PHE A 25 5.88 12.40 -10.53
C PHE A 25 7.28 12.17 -11.10
N GLY A 26 8.22 11.85 -10.21
CA GLY A 26 9.47 11.22 -10.62
C GLY A 26 9.15 9.84 -11.18
N ALA A 27 9.00 9.74 -12.50
CA ALA A 27 8.75 8.49 -13.20
C ALA A 27 9.87 7.49 -12.87
N ARG A 28 9.58 6.58 -11.94
CA ARG A 28 10.42 5.42 -11.70
C ARG A 28 10.11 4.38 -12.76
N ASP A 29 10.55 4.69 -13.97
CA ASP A 29 11.00 3.71 -14.97
C ASP A 29 12.28 3.02 -14.46
N ALA A 30 12.23 2.51 -13.23
CA ALA A 30 12.89 1.25 -12.96
C ALA A 30 12.19 0.26 -13.88
N ALA A 31 12.88 -0.14 -14.95
CA ALA A 31 12.45 -1.25 -15.77
C ALA A 31 12.33 -2.46 -14.85
N ALA A 32 11.10 -2.74 -14.40
CA ALA A 32 10.80 -3.82 -13.50
C ALA A 32 10.98 -5.11 -14.31
N ASP A 33 12.16 -5.70 -14.18
CA ASP A 33 12.38 -7.12 -14.42
C ASP A 33 11.20 -7.86 -13.81
N SER A 34 10.44 -8.60 -14.64
CA SER A 34 9.00 -8.76 -14.46
C SER A 34 8.65 -9.82 -13.41
N LYS A 35 9.09 -9.56 -12.17
CA LYS A 35 8.87 -10.38 -11.00
C LYS A 35 7.37 -10.57 -10.79
N VAL A 36 6.94 -11.82 -10.77
CA VAL A 36 5.59 -12.20 -10.35
C VAL A 36 5.37 -11.68 -8.92
N LEU A 37 4.38 -10.79 -8.76
CA LEU A 37 4.04 -10.20 -7.48
C LEU A 37 3.50 -11.30 -6.55
N LYS A 38 4.15 -11.50 -5.40
CA LYS A 38 3.71 -12.46 -4.39
C LYS A 38 2.79 -11.78 -3.39
N VAL A 39 1.54 -12.24 -3.31
CA VAL A 39 0.48 -11.70 -2.46
C VAL A 39 -0.01 -12.78 -1.50
N ALA A 40 0.04 -12.48 -0.20
CA ALA A 40 -0.57 -13.30 0.84
C ALA A 40 -1.78 -12.57 1.44
N ALA A 41 -2.89 -13.27 1.64
CA ALA A 41 -3.99 -12.78 2.48
C ALA A 41 -3.97 -13.42 3.88
N VAL A 42 -4.33 -12.63 4.90
CA VAL A 42 -4.49 -13.09 6.28
C VAL A 42 -5.84 -12.59 6.79
N PHE A 43 -6.78 -13.49 7.07
CA PHE A 43 -8.15 -13.15 7.48
C PHE A 43 -8.47 -13.63 8.90
N GLU A 44 -9.13 -12.81 9.73
CA GLU A 44 -9.57 -13.24 11.08
C GLU A 44 -10.78 -14.20 11.02
N THR A 45 -11.56 -14.17 9.93
CA THR A 45 -12.77 -15.00 9.67
C THR A 45 -12.58 -15.96 8.47
N PRO A 46 -13.53 -16.87 8.19
CA PRO A 46 -13.53 -17.73 6.98
C PRO A 46 -13.83 -16.96 5.69
N ILE A 47 -13.40 -17.48 4.53
CA ILE A 47 -13.62 -16.83 3.22
C ILE A 47 -15.07 -16.84 2.72
N GLU A 48 -16.00 -17.52 3.40
CA GLU A 48 -17.44 -17.43 3.16
C GLU A 48 -18.10 -16.21 3.83
N GLU A 49 -17.40 -15.49 4.72
CA GLU A 49 -17.89 -14.23 5.29
C GLU A 49 -17.98 -13.15 4.19
N PRO A 50 -19.12 -12.47 4.00
CA PRO A 50 -19.33 -11.57 2.86
C PRO A 50 -18.24 -10.51 2.59
N TRP A 51 -17.66 -9.88 3.60
CA TRP A 51 -16.60 -8.86 3.41
C TRP A 51 -15.28 -9.49 3.00
N VAL A 52 -14.80 -10.50 3.75
CA VAL A 52 -13.58 -11.26 3.40
C VAL A 52 -13.71 -11.92 2.02
N ASN A 53 -14.89 -12.42 1.68
CA ASN A 53 -15.17 -13.02 0.37
C ASN A 53 -14.88 -12.06 -0.78
N GLN A 54 -15.25 -10.78 -0.67
CA GLN A 54 -14.96 -9.78 -1.71
C GLN A 54 -13.46 -9.56 -1.91
N ILE A 55 -12.67 -9.57 -0.84
CA ILE A 55 -11.21 -9.48 -0.92
C ILE A 55 -10.63 -10.74 -1.60
N HIS A 56 -11.10 -11.92 -1.20
CA HIS A 56 -10.65 -13.20 -1.76
C HIS A 56 -10.95 -13.33 -3.27
N VAL A 57 -12.19 -13.04 -3.72
CA VAL A 57 -12.53 -13.14 -5.15
C VAL A 57 -11.81 -12.08 -6.00
N ALA A 58 -11.55 -10.88 -5.46
CA ALA A 58 -10.75 -9.87 -6.14
C ALA A 58 -9.29 -10.33 -6.34
N LEU A 59 -8.71 -11.02 -5.36
CA LEU A 59 -7.35 -11.58 -5.45
C LEU A 59 -7.29 -12.81 -6.37
N LEU A 60 -8.34 -13.65 -6.41
CA LEU A 60 -8.47 -14.70 -7.43
C LEU A 60 -8.57 -14.12 -8.85
N GLN A 61 -9.32 -13.03 -9.04
CA GLN A 61 -9.43 -12.38 -10.35
C GLN A 61 -8.11 -11.69 -10.74
N ALA A 62 -7.40 -11.07 -9.80
CA ALA A 62 -6.05 -10.55 -10.02
C ALA A 62 -5.03 -11.66 -10.37
N LYS A 63 -5.11 -12.84 -9.74
CA LYS A 63 -4.29 -14.01 -10.09
C LYS A 63 -4.47 -14.44 -11.54
N LYS A 64 -5.71 -14.39 -12.04
CA LYS A 64 -6.07 -14.73 -13.42
C LYS A 64 -5.65 -13.66 -14.43
N ASP A 65 -5.97 -12.40 -14.15
CA ASP A 65 -5.87 -11.30 -15.14
C ASP A 65 -4.50 -10.61 -15.12
N LEU A 66 -3.83 -10.58 -13.96
CA LEU A 66 -2.55 -9.90 -13.74
C LEU A 66 -1.38 -10.86 -13.44
N GLY A 67 -1.66 -12.17 -13.34
CA GLY A 67 -0.64 -13.21 -13.16
C GLY A 67 0.03 -13.26 -11.78
N ILE A 68 -0.57 -12.67 -10.74
CA ILE A 68 0.03 -12.64 -9.39
C ILE A 68 0.11 -14.06 -8.76
N GLU A 69 1.14 -14.30 -7.95
CA GLU A 69 1.15 -15.44 -7.03
C GLU A 69 0.27 -15.09 -5.82
N TYR A 70 -0.89 -15.74 -5.68
CA TYR A 70 -1.80 -15.55 -4.55
C TYR A 70 -1.98 -16.81 -3.71
N THR A 71 -1.84 -16.63 -2.38
CA THR A 71 -2.06 -17.60 -1.29
C THR A 71 -2.80 -16.92 -0.11
N TRP A 72 -3.43 -17.68 0.79
CA TRP A 72 -4.12 -17.10 1.96
C TRP A 72 -4.09 -18.01 3.19
N ALA A 73 -4.33 -17.39 4.35
CA ALA A 73 -4.71 -18.02 5.59
C ALA A 73 -5.99 -17.35 6.12
N GLU A 74 -6.90 -18.14 6.69
CA GLU A 74 -8.23 -17.71 7.15
C GLU A 74 -8.56 -18.28 8.52
N SER A 75 -9.59 -17.75 9.18
CA SER A 75 -9.91 -18.05 10.59
C SER A 75 -8.71 -17.83 11.54
N VAL A 76 -7.82 -16.88 11.20
CA VAL A 76 -6.56 -16.65 11.92
C VAL A 76 -6.84 -15.92 13.22
N LYS A 77 -6.71 -16.65 14.33
CA LYS A 77 -6.91 -16.10 15.68
C LYS A 77 -5.94 -14.93 15.94
N SER A 78 -6.44 -13.88 16.57
CA SER A 78 -5.66 -12.67 16.92
C SER A 78 -4.31 -12.96 17.63
N ALA A 79 -4.23 -14.04 18.42
CA ALA A 79 -2.98 -14.49 19.06
C ALA A 79 -1.92 -15.04 18.06
N ASP A 80 -2.37 -15.68 16.97
CA ASP A 80 -1.53 -16.23 15.90
C ASP A 80 -1.25 -15.22 14.78
N PHE A 81 -2.08 -14.18 14.64
CA PHE A 81 -2.01 -13.18 13.58
C PHE A 81 -0.61 -12.55 13.44
N ALA A 82 0.04 -12.25 14.57
CA ALA A 82 1.40 -11.72 14.63
C ALA A 82 2.50 -12.67 14.11
N ARG A 83 2.23 -13.98 14.10
CA ARG A 83 3.13 -15.03 13.63
C ARG A 83 2.89 -15.27 12.13
N VAL A 84 1.63 -15.48 11.72
CA VAL A 84 1.25 -15.73 10.32
C VAL A 84 1.67 -14.59 9.39
N MET A 85 1.51 -13.32 9.81
CA MET A 85 1.99 -12.18 9.02
C MET A 85 3.52 -12.17 8.85
N ARG A 86 4.29 -12.66 9.83
CA ARG A 86 5.76 -12.73 9.73
C ARG A 86 6.19 -13.89 8.84
N GLU A 87 5.55 -15.05 8.97
CA GLU A 87 5.80 -16.21 8.10
C GLU A 87 5.62 -15.85 6.61
N TYR A 88 4.61 -15.04 6.27
CA TYR A 88 4.45 -14.52 4.90
C TYR A 88 5.50 -13.47 4.51
N ALA A 89 5.89 -12.56 5.40
CA ALA A 89 6.90 -11.54 5.11
C ALA A 89 8.32 -12.14 4.94
N GLU A 90 8.66 -13.10 5.80
CA GLU A 90 9.95 -13.82 5.81
C GLU A 90 10.08 -14.80 4.63
N SER A 91 8.95 -15.37 4.16
CA SER A 91 8.90 -16.15 2.91
C SER A 91 8.92 -15.31 1.61
N GLY A 92 9.07 -13.98 1.72
CA GLY A 92 9.35 -13.11 0.58
C GLY A 92 8.12 -12.69 -0.23
N HIS A 93 6.95 -12.59 0.40
CA HIS A 93 5.77 -11.95 -0.20
C HIS A 93 5.99 -10.44 -0.33
N ASP A 94 5.54 -9.86 -1.45
CA ASP A 94 5.65 -8.43 -1.74
C ASP A 94 4.51 -7.61 -1.11
N LEU A 95 3.33 -8.22 -1.01
CA LEU A 95 2.13 -7.63 -0.42
C LEU A 95 1.47 -8.63 0.54
N ILE A 96 1.11 -8.14 1.73
CA ILE A 96 0.26 -8.85 2.69
C ILE A 96 -1.01 -8.02 2.90
N ILE A 97 -2.17 -8.65 2.69
CA ILE A 97 -3.49 -8.01 2.67
C ILE A 97 -4.46 -8.76 3.59
N GLY A 98 -5.55 -8.12 4.05
CA GLY A 98 -6.58 -8.81 4.82
C GLY A 98 -7.55 -7.89 5.56
N ASP A 99 -8.39 -8.47 6.40
CA ASP A 99 -9.07 -7.76 7.48
C ASP A 99 -8.21 -7.80 8.76
N ALA A 100 -8.31 -6.77 9.60
CA ALA A 100 -7.65 -6.72 10.90
C ALA A 100 -8.50 -5.99 11.94
N PHE A 101 -9.82 -6.23 11.94
CA PHE A 101 -10.76 -5.51 12.79
C PHE A 101 -10.45 -5.66 14.30
N GLY A 102 -10.01 -6.84 14.73
CA GLY A 102 -9.45 -7.08 16.06
C GLY A 102 -7.93 -6.91 16.11
N ALA A 103 -7.24 -7.23 15.01
CA ALA A 103 -5.79 -7.31 14.93
C ALA A 103 -5.05 -6.01 14.51
N GLU A 104 -5.72 -4.87 14.28
CA GLU A 104 -5.13 -3.67 13.65
C GLU A 104 -3.80 -3.22 14.29
N ARG A 105 -3.73 -3.16 15.63
CA ARG A 105 -2.50 -2.77 16.35
C ARG A 105 -1.39 -3.82 16.28
N ILE A 106 -1.74 -5.07 16.01
CA ILE A 106 -0.79 -6.17 15.75
C ILE A 106 -0.26 -6.03 14.33
N ALA A 107 -1.15 -5.88 13.34
CA ALA A 107 -0.79 -5.68 11.93
C ALA A 107 0.12 -4.44 11.75
N ARG A 108 -0.24 -3.30 12.34
CA ARG A 108 0.58 -2.07 12.34
C ARG A 108 1.90 -2.19 13.12
N ARG A 109 2.09 -3.22 13.96
CA ARG A 109 3.38 -3.52 14.59
C ARG A 109 4.24 -4.35 13.63
N VAL A 110 3.73 -5.46 13.10
CA VAL A 110 4.45 -6.30 12.13
C VAL A 110 4.86 -5.48 10.90
N ALA A 111 3.98 -4.61 10.38
CA ALA A 111 4.30 -3.75 9.23
C ALA A 111 5.51 -2.81 9.44
N LYS A 112 5.87 -2.50 10.69
CA LYS A 112 7.07 -1.70 11.02
C LYS A 112 8.36 -2.53 11.04
N ASP A 113 8.24 -3.83 11.34
CA ASP A 113 9.36 -4.77 11.35
C ASP A 113 9.81 -5.10 9.91
N PHE A 114 8.90 -5.02 8.92
CA PHE A 114 9.12 -5.41 7.52
C PHE A 114 8.91 -4.24 6.51
N PRO A 115 9.70 -3.14 6.57
CA PRO A 115 9.49 -1.94 5.76
C PRO A 115 9.77 -2.09 4.24
N LYS A 116 10.00 -3.32 3.76
CA LYS A 116 10.13 -3.67 2.32
C LYS A 116 8.91 -4.41 1.77
N VAL A 117 7.99 -4.84 2.63
CA VAL A 117 6.75 -5.54 2.27
C VAL A 117 5.60 -4.54 2.37
N ALA A 118 4.68 -4.55 1.41
CA ALA A 118 3.47 -3.74 1.47
C ALA A 118 2.44 -4.39 2.39
N PHE A 119 1.75 -3.59 3.21
CA PHE A 119 0.69 -4.04 4.11
C PHE A 119 -0.59 -3.23 3.89
N THR A 120 -1.67 -3.91 3.52
CA THR A 120 -2.98 -3.30 3.24
C THR A 120 -4.06 -4.00 4.05
N PHE A 121 -4.54 -3.38 5.13
CA PHE A 121 -5.54 -3.96 6.02
C PHE A 121 -6.69 -3.00 6.28
N GLY A 122 -7.91 -3.54 6.41
CA GLY A 122 -9.15 -2.83 6.74
C GLY A 122 -9.83 -3.37 8.00
#